data_AF-B7EAY4-F1
#
_entry.id   AF-B7EAY4-F1
#
_cell.length_a   1.000
_cell.length_b   1.000
_cell.length_c   1.000
_cell.angle_alpha   90.00
_cell.angle_beta   90.00
_cell.angle_gamma   90.00
#
_symmetry.space_group_name_H-M   'P 1'
#
loop_
_entity.id
_entity.type
_entity.pdbx_description
1 polymer ?
#
loop_
_entity_poly.entity_id
_entity_poly.type
_entity_poly.pdbx_seq_one_letter_code
_entity_poly.pdbx_strand_id
1 'polypeptide(L)'
;MVPSNLPVTLPHLLRYLIGDPLKMAMVSIQNNTSPQDTLESFSDSLSSMLPLLSEFGHIVRMDTLVWKLKLLMSGVDYTNSRLNAVQAEILLLASGNDNLPPSGEADRLFKALKSCKVRYFRTSSDRLLMESSFNLLTVIKGASMYRQGKQRDTITDFLPPTISEFKRTFGEDFKLLHHLLSPVMLSTLRNGKIVRGLAGVPDKGPVLLVGYHQLLAMEITSMAEEFLREKKAVLRTLAHPVFFVGNYEILRQELSFFDVVPLYGGVQVSPINTYRLFERDEFVLLYPGGIREALHRKDEDYQLFWPDQPEFVRMAAQFGVTVIPFGCVGEDDMLEIVLDYNELKNIPYIRETIESFNQDCPGVRSTVKGEEGNQVLHLPAVLPKLPGRLYYLFGKPIEMKGMDGVQRDRESANQLYLDIKSEVENIMSYLKRKREQDPYRSITARTFYQATWGVTAQIPTFEP
;
A
#
# COMPACT_ATOMS: atom_id res chain seq x y z
N MET A 1 -48.39 11.96 -23.87
CA MET A 1 -48.09 12.94 -22.81
C MET A 1 -46.58 12.95 -22.61
N VAL A 2 -45.94 14.09 -22.83
CA VAL A 2 -44.50 14.29 -22.55
C VAL A 2 -44.33 14.27 -21.02
N PRO A 3 -43.37 13.51 -20.44
CA PRO A 3 -43.14 13.55 -19.01
C PRO A 3 -42.68 14.95 -18.60
N SER A 4 -43.31 15.54 -17.59
CA SER A 4 -43.10 16.90 -17.08
C SER A 4 -41.70 17.17 -16.49
N ASN A 5 -40.79 16.21 -16.51
CA ASN A 5 -39.44 16.29 -15.90
C ASN A 5 -38.31 16.41 -16.96
N LEU A 6 -38.66 16.66 -18.22
CA LEU A 6 -37.71 16.67 -19.35
C LEU A 6 -36.63 17.79 -19.29
N PRO A 7 -36.94 19.04 -18.86
CA PRO A 7 -35.93 20.10 -18.75
C PRO A 7 -34.82 19.78 -17.74
N VAL A 8 -35.14 18.95 -16.73
CA VAL A 8 -34.20 18.52 -15.68
C VAL A 8 -33.29 17.39 -16.17
N THR A 9 -33.74 16.56 -17.10
CA THR A 9 -33.00 15.36 -17.58
C THR A 9 -32.13 15.63 -18.80
N LEU A 10 -32.45 16.64 -19.60
CA LEU A 10 -31.70 17.02 -20.81
C LEU A 10 -30.23 17.40 -20.52
N PRO A 11 -29.89 18.23 -19.51
CA PRO A 11 -28.50 18.55 -19.17
C PRO A 11 -27.67 17.32 -18.76
N HIS A 12 -28.30 16.36 -18.06
CA HIS A 12 -27.65 15.11 -17.67
C HIS A 12 -27.38 14.21 -18.88
N LEU A 13 -28.32 14.10 -19.82
CA LEU A 13 -28.14 13.32 -21.06
C LEU A 13 -27.06 13.92 -21.97
N LEU A 14 -27.00 15.25 -22.06
CA LEU A 14 -25.99 15.98 -22.82
C LEU A 14 -24.58 15.79 -22.23
N ARG A 15 -24.46 15.77 -20.90
CA ARG A 15 -23.20 15.44 -20.20
C ARG A 15 -22.66 14.07 -20.58
N TYR A 16 -23.51 13.04 -20.70
CA TYR A 16 -23.07 11.70 -21.10
C TYR A 16 -22.57 11.66 -22.55
N LEU A 17 -23.20 12.41 -23.47
CA LEU A 17 -22.89 12.39 -24.90
C LEU A 17 -21.70 13.28 -25.27
N ILE A 18 -21.61 14.48 -24.69
CA ILE A 18 -20.64 15.52 -25.10
C ILE A 18 -19.50 15.64 -24.06
N GLY A 19 -19.75 15.25 -22.81
CA GLY A 19 -18.84 15.45 -21.67
C GLY A 19 -19.34 16.59 -20.79
N ASP A 20 -18.70 16.81 -19.64
CA ASP A 20 -19.01 17.97 -18.79
C ASP A 20 -18.43 19.25 -19.43
N PRO A 21 -19.28 20.17 -19.94
CA PRO A 21 -18.82 21.38 -20.62
C PRO A 21 -17.98 22.28 -19.70
N LEU A 22 -18.24 22.25 -18.40
CA LEU A 22 -17.48 23.02 -17.42
C LEU A 22 -16.06 22.46 -17.28
N LYS A 23 -15.91 21.13 -17.21
CA LYS A 23 -14.59 20.50 -17.17
C LYS A 23 -13.82 20.67 -18.48
N MET A 24 -14.48 20.56 -19.63
CA MET A 24 -13.84 20.80 -20.93
C MET A 24 -13.36 22.25 -21.07
N ALA A 25 -14.16 23.22 -20.62
CA ALA A 25 -13.75 24.63 -20.57
C ALA A 25 -12.61 24.86 -19.55
N MET A 26 -12.56 24.14 -18.42
CA MET A 26 -11.45 24.21 -17.47
C MET A 26 -10.13 23.63 -17.99
N VAL A 27 -10.16 22.64 -18.89
CA VAL A 27 -8.94 22.14 -19.54
C VAL A 27 -8.35 23.19 -20.48
N SER A 28 -9.17 23.98 -21.19
CA SER A 28 -8.68 25.11 -22.00
C SER A 28 -8.09 26.25 -21.17
N ILE A 29 -8.37 26.31 -19.86
CA ILE A 29 -7.86 27.33 -18.94
C ILE A 29 -6.43 27.04 -18.46
N GLN A 30 -6.00 25.77 -18.40
CA GLN A 30 -4.69 25.37 -17.84
C GLN A 30 -3.47 25.96 -18.58
N ASN A 31 -3.68 26.69 -19.68
CA ASN A 31 -2.63 27.35 -20.48
C ASN A 31 -2.56 28.89 -20.30
N ASN A 32 -3.43 29.52 -19.50
CA ASN A 32 -3.51 30.99 -19.38
C ASN A 32 -2.94 31.52 -18.07
N THR A 33 -2.24 32.66 -18.12
CA THR A 33 -1.48 33.23 -16.97
C THR A 33 -2.20 34.33 -16.19
N SER A 34 -3.39 34.81 -16.63
CA SER A 34 -4.14 35.87 -15.93
C SER A 34 -5.60 35.48 -15.61
N PRO A 35 -6.17 35.94 -14.47
CA PRO A 35 -7.55 35.63 -14.07
C PRO A 35 -8.63 36.20 -15.00
N GLN A 36 -8.37 37.33 -15.67
CA GLN A 36 -9.33 37.96 -16.58
C GLN A 36 -9.42 37.20 -17.90
N ASP A 37 -8.26 36.84 -18.48
CA ASP A 37 -8.17 36.03 -19.70
C ASP A 37 -8.75 34.62 -19.49
N THR A 38 -8.69 34.12 -18.24
CA THR A 38 -9.29 32.86 -17.82
C THR A 38 -10.81 32.90 -17.87
N LEU A 39 -11.43 34.00 -17.43
CA LEU A 39 -12.87 34.15 -17.39
C LEU A 39 -13.46 34.35 -18.80
N GLU A 40 -12.77 35.11 -19.64
CA GLU A 40 -13.17 35.36 -21.03
C GLU A 40 -13.06 34.09 -21.87
N SER A 41 -11.92 33.39 -21.81
CA SER A 41 -11.71 32.08 -22.45
C SER A 41 -12.75 31.03 -22.01
N PHE A 42 -13.10 31.00 -20.72
CA PHE A 42 -14.15 30.12 -20.20
C PHE A 42 -15.54 30.43 -20.79
N SER A 43 -15.89 31.72 -20.86
CA SER A 43 -17.15 32.19 -21.45
C SER A 43 -17.24 31.87 -22.94
N ASP A 44 -16.16 32.07 -23.68
CA ASP A 44 -16.08 31.78 -25.12
C ASP A 44 -16.18 30.28 -25.40
N SER A 45 -15.51 29.46 -24.59
CA SER A 45 -15.57 27.99 -24.70
C SER A 45 -16.99 27.48 -24.47
N LEU A 46 -17.69 27.98 -23.44
CA LEU A 46 -19.10 27.64 -23.19
C LEU A 46 -20.03 28.13 -24.32
N SER A 47 -19.80 29.34 -24.82
CA SER A 47 -20.60 29.94 -25.90
C SER A 47 -20.44 29.17 -27.21
N SER A 48 -19.23 28.69 -27.50
CA SER A 48 -18.93 27.87 -28.68
C SER A 48 -19.63 26.50 -28.69
N MET A 49 -20.08 26.03 -27.51
CA MET A 49 -20.81 24.76 -27.37
C MET A 49 -22.34 24.90 -27.54
N LEU A 50 -22.88 26.12 -27.48
CA LEU A 50 -24.33 26.36 -27.63
C LEU A 50 -24.90 25.90 -28.98
N PRO A 51 -24.23 26.09 -30.14
CA PRO A 51 -24.70 25.58 -31.43
C PRO A 51 -24.74 24.04 -31.51
N LEU A 52 -23.83 23.35 -30.82
CA LEU A 52 -23.85 21.88 -30.76
C LEU A 52 -25.13 21.41 -30.07
N LEU A 53 -25.55 22.07 -28.99
CA LEU A 53 -26.77 21.72 -28.25
C LEU A 53 -28.03 21.84 -29.10
N SER A 54 -28.11 22.83 -29.99
CA SER A 54 -29.26 23.00 -30.88
C SER A 54 -29.30 21.92 -31.98
N GLU A 55 -28.16 21.58 -32.58
CA GLU A 55 -28.07 20.49 -33.56
C GLU A 55 -28.40 19.11 -32.96
N PHE A 56 -28.00 18.87 -31.71
CA PHE A 56 -28.31 17.62 -31.00
C PHE A 56 -29.82 17.39 -30.85
N GLY A 57 -30.61 18.45 -30.63
CA GLY A 57 -32.07 18.38 -30.56
C GLY A 57 -32.72 17.94 -31.88
N HIS A 58 -32.05 18.18 -33.02
CA HIS A 58 -32.49 17.72 -34.33
C HIS A 58 -32.07 16.28 -34.64
N ILE A 59 -30.96 15.81 -34.07
CA ILE A 59 -30.42 14.47 -34.28
C ILE A 59 -31.12 13.42 -33.39
N VAL A 60 -31.43 13.77 -32.14
CA VAL A 60 -32.07 12.85 -31.19
C VAL A 60 -33.56 13.16 -31.06
N ARG A 61 -34.38 12.54 -31.91
CA ARG A 61 -35.84 12.67 -31.82
C ARG A 61 -36.39 12.04 -30.52
N MET A 62 -37.45 12.63 -29.99
CA MET A 62 -38.04 12.23 -28.70
C MET A 62 -38.59 10.79 -28.67
N ASP A 63 -39.19 10.34 -29.78
CA ASP A 63 -39.64 8.96 -29.99
C ASP A 63 -38.47 7.97 -29.92
N THR A 64 -37.34 8.33 -30.52
CA THR A 64 -36.10 7.54 -30.52
C THR A 64 -35.52 7.45 -29.10
N LEU A 65 -35.53 8.55 -28.34
CA LEU A 65 -35.08 8.55 -26.94
C LEU A 65 -35.96 7.62 -26.08
N VAL A 66 -37.29 7.75 -26.18
CA VAL A 66 -38.22 6.89 -25.43
C VAL A 66 -38.04 5.42 -25.80
N TRP A 67 -37.87 5.12 -27.10
CA TRP A 67 -37.61 3.75 -27.54
C TRP A 67 -36.29 3.22 -26.97
N LYS A 68 -35.20 4.00 -27.00
CA LYS A 68 -33.91 3.62 -26.41
C LYS A 68 -34.01 3.39 -24.90
N LEU A 69 -34.76 4.23 -24.17
CA LEU A 69 -34.98 4.04 -22.73
C LEU A 69 -35.74 2.74 -22.44
N LYS A 70 -36.78 2.42 -23.22
CA LYS A 70 -37.51 1.14 -23.10
C LYS A 70 -36.60 -0.05 -23.39
N LEU A 71 -35.73 0.06 -24.40
CA LEU A 71 -34.76 -0.97 -24.72
C LEU A 71 -33.75 -1.16 -23.57
N LEU A 72 -33.26 -0.07 -22.98
CA LEU A 72 -32.38 -0.12 -21.81
C LEU A 72 -33.08 -0.78 -20.62
N MET A 73 -34.33 -0.43 -20.31
CA MET A 73 -35.08 -1.07 -19.22
C MET A 73 -35.22 -2.58 -19.43
N SER A 74 -35.56 -3.02 -20.65
CA SER A 74 -35.60 -4.45 -20.98
C SER A 74 -34.25 -5.15 -20.82
N GLY A 75 -33.16 -4.48 -21.22
CA GLY A 75 -31.79 -4.97 -21.02
C GLY A 75 -31.41 -5.06 -19.53
N VAL A 76 -31.83 -4.10 -18.71
CA VAL A 76 -31.63 -4.09 -17.26
C VAL A 76 -32.34 -5.27 -16.61
N ASP A 77 -33.60 -5.55 -16.95
CA ASP A 77 -34.36 -6.69 -16.43
C ASP A 77 -33.71 -8.03 -16.82
N TYR A 78 -33.29 -8.14 -18.09
CA TYR A 78 -32.58 -9.32 -18.59
C TYR A 78 -31.25 -9.56 -17.87
N THR A 79 -30.49 -8.50 -17.60
CA THR A 79 -29.18 -8.58 -16.95
C THR A 79 -29.33 -8.85 -15.46
N ASN A 80 -30.22 -8.15 -14.77
CA ASN A 80 -30.49 -8.31 -13.35
C ASN A 80 -30.93 -9.73 -12.99
N SER A 81 -31.76 -10.35 -13.83
CA SER A 81 -32.17 -11.76 -13.65
C SER A 81 -31.03 -12.77 -13.79
N ARG A 82 -29.87 -12.38 -14.31
CA ARG A 82 -28.71 -13.24 -14.57
C ARG A 82 -27.45 -12.89 -13.79
N LEU A 83 -27.44 -11.82 -13.00
CA LEU A 83 -26.26 -11.44 -12.19
C LEU A 83 -25.76 -12.59 -11.32
N ASN A 84 -26.67 -13.36 -10.72
CA ASN A 84 -26.35 -14.52 -9.89
C ASN A 84 -25.67 -15.67 -10.64
N ALA A 85 -25.77 -15.71 -11.97
CA ALA A 85 -25.15 -16.73 -12.81
C ALA A 85 -23.68 -16.40 -13.15
N VAL A 86 -23.23 -15.17 -12.87
CA VAL A 86 -21.83 -14.77 -13.14
C VAL A 86 -20.91 -15.40 -12.10
N GLN A 87 -20.01 -16.27 -12.56
CA GLN A 87 -19.01 -16.97 -11.74
C GLN A 87 -17.60 -16.41 -11.90
N ALA A 88 -17.38 -15.52 -12.86
CA ALA A 88 -16.08 -14.90 -13.08
C ALA A 88 -15.72 -13.94 -11.92
N GLU A 89 -14.43 -13.75 -11.69
CA GLU A 89 -13.92 -12.68 -10.82
C GLU A 89 -14.12 -11.34 -11.51
N ILE A 90 -14.67 -10.35 -10.79
CA ILE A 90 -15.09 -9.07 -11.34
C ILE A 90 -14.39 -7.94 -10.59
N LEU A 91 -13.80 -7.01 -11.33
CA LEU A 91 -13.36 -5.71 -10.82
C LEU A 91 -14.42 -4.68 -11.19
N LEU A 92 -15.12 -4.15 -10.20
CA LEU A 92 -16.08 -3.06 -10.38
C LEU A 92 -15.41 -1.73 -10.06
N LEU A 93 -15.32 -0.86 -11.05
CA LEU A 93 -14.85 0.51 -10.89
C LEU A 93 -16.06 1.43 -10.86
N ALA A 94 -16.30 2.07 -9.71
CA ALA A 94 -17.41 2.99 -9.52
C ALA A 94 -16.84 4.40 -9.37
N SER A 95 -17.15 5.28 -10.31
CA SER A 95 -16.76 6.69 -10.24
C SER A 95 -17.97 7.61 -10.19
N GLY A 96 -17.79 8.76 -9.54
CA GLY A 96 -18.67 9.91 -9.72
C GLY A 96 -18.68 10.85 -8.53
N ASN A 97 -19.01 12.10 -8.86
CA ASN A 97 -19.04 13.24 -7.96
C ASN A 97 -20.26 13.15 -7.00
N ASP A 98 -20.11 13.64 -5.77
CA ASP A 98 -21.04 13.54 -4.63
C ASP A 98 -22.52 13.96 -4.90
N ASN A 99 -22.81 14.54 -6.08
CA ASN A 99 -24.13 15.02 -6.50
C ASN A 99 -24.95 14.05 -7.38
N LEU A 100 -24.42 12.86 -7.69
CA LEU A 100 -25.18 11.76 -8.29
C LEU A 100 -24.96 10.51 -7.41
N PRO A 101 -25.80 9.46 -7.46
CA PRO A 101 -25.57 8.26 -6.67
C PRO A 101 -24.83 7.16 -7.48
N PRO A 102 -23.48 7.14 -7.55
CA PRO A 102 -22.74 5.96 -7.99
C PRO A 102 -22.47 4.97 -6.85
N SER A 103 -22.80 5.32 -5.60
CA SER A 103 -22.60 4.42 -4.44
C SER A 103 -23.68 3.35 -4.31
N GLY A 104 -24.95 3.68 -4.57
CA GLY A 104 -26.05 2.74 -4.37
C GLY A 104 -26.03 1.54 -5.33
N GLU A 105 -25.76 1.79 -6.62
CA GLU A 105 -25.73 0.73 -7.64
C GLU A 105 -24.48 -0.14 -7.52
N ALA A 106 -23.32 0.45 -7.26
CA ALA A 106 -22.10 -0.31 -7.04
C ALA A 106 -22.22 -1.22 -5.80
N ASP A 107 -22.81 -0.73 -4.70
CA ASP A 107 -23.11 -1.54 -3.52
C ASP A 107 -24.13 -2.65 -3.82
N ARG A 108 -25.13 -2.40 -4.67
CA ARG A 108 -26.08 -3.43 -5.12
C ARG A 108 -25.39 -4.53 -5.91
N LEU A 109 -24.54 -4.16 -6.87
CA LEU A 109 -23.79 -5.10 -7.70
C LEU A 109 -22.79 -5.91 -6.87
N PHE A 110 -22.08 -5.28 -5.94
CA PHE A 110 -21.20 -5.97 -5.00
C PHE A 110 -21.93 -7.05 -4.20
N LYS A 111 -23.13 -6.75 -3.68
CA LYS A 111 -23.96 -7.71 -2.95
C LYS A 111 -24.53 -8.82 -3.82
N ALA A 112 -24.81 -8.53 -5.10
CA ALA A 112 -25.41 -9.48 -6.03
C ALA A 112 -24.39 -10.43 -6.67
N LEU A 113 -23.16 -9.97 -6.87
CA LEU A 113 -22.11 -10.72 -7.57
C LEU A 113 -21.26 -11.50 -6.56
N LYS A 114 -21.06 -12.81 -6.82
CA LYS A 114 -20.38 -13.72 -5.88
C LYS A 114 -18.89 -13.41 -5.68
N SER A 115 -18.21 -12.91 -6.71
CA SER A 115 -16.75 -12.70 -6.70
C SER A 115 -16.43 -11.33 -7.29
N CYS A 116 -16.89 -10.29 -6.60
CA CYS A 116 -16.73 -8.90 -7.00
C CYS A 116 -15.80 -8.16 -6.04
N LYS A 117 -14.87 -7.40 -6.61
CA LYS A 117 -14.03 -6.43 -5.93
C LYS A 117 -14.42 -5.04 -6.39
N VAL A 118 -14.67 -4.09 -5.49
CA VAL A 118 -15.10 -2.73 -5.84
C VAL A 118 -14.03 -1.70 -5.52
N ARG A 119 -13.84 -0.73 -6.41
CA ARG A 119 -13.03 0.48 -6.17
C ARG A 119 -13.86 1.72 -6.45
N TYR A 120 -13.87 2.65 -5.49
CA TYR A 120 -14.67 3.86 -5.54
C TYR A 120 -13.78 5.08 -5.82
N PHE A 121 -14.07 5.78 -6.90
CA PHE A 121 -13.41 7.01 -7.33
C PHE A 121 -14.35 8.19 -7.15
N ARG A 122 -14.39 8.70 -5.92
CA ARG A 122 -15.36 9.73 -5.48
C ARG A 122 -15.04 11.12 -6.04
N THR A 123 -13.76 11.37 -6.29
CA THR A 123 -13.30 12.65 -6.84
C THR A 123 -13.23 12.66 -8.37
N SER A 124 -13.30 11.47 -8.97
CA SER A 124 -13.30 11.29 -10.42
C SER A 124 -14.65 11.59 -11.06
N SER A 125 -14.58 11.97 -12.33
CA SER A 125 -15.71 12.11 -13.24
C SER A 125 -16.39 10.78 -13.54
N ASP A 126 -17.55 10.90 -14.17
CA ASP A 126 -18.30 9.82 -14.84
C ASP A 126 -17.54 9.20 -16.04
N ARG A 127 -16.35 9.71 -16.39
CA ARG A 127 -15.48 9.20 -17.46
C ARG A 127 -14.10 8.80 -16.93
N LEU A 128 -14.08 8.00 -15.87
CA LEU A 128 -12.87 7.54 -15.17
C LEU A 128 -11.73 7.11 -16.11
N LEU A 129 -12.03 6.29 -17.13
CA LEU A 129 -11.03 5.76 -18.06
C LEU A 129 -10.38 6.81 -18.97
N MET A 130 -10.96 8.01 -19.06
CA MET A 130 -10.42 9.11 -19.87
C MET A 130 -9.65 10.13 -19.02
N GLU A 131 -9.59 9.97 -17.69
CA GLU A 131 -8.86 10.88 -16.82
C GLU A 131 -7.36 10.64 -16.93
N SER A 132 -6.59 11.72 -17.10
CA SER A 132 -5.13 11.66 -17.19
C SER A 132 -4.46 11.13 -15.92
N SER A 133 -5.11 11.29 -14.76
CA SER A 133 -4.64 10.79 -13.46
C SER A 133 -5.00 9.32 -13.20
N PHE A 134 -5.87 8.72 -14.02
CA PHE A 134 -6.34 7.36 -13.82
C PHE A 134 -5.46 6.34 -14.56
N ASN A 135 -4.99 5.33 -13.83
CA ASN A 135 -4.21 4.23 -14.40
C ASN A 135 -4.88 2.88 -14.11
N LEU A 136 -5.57 2.34 -15.12
CA LEU A 136 -6.27 1.05 -15.01
C LEU A 136 -5.33 -0.09 -14.62
N LEU A 137 -4.11 -0.12 -15.16
CA LEU A 137 -3.14 -1.18 -14.87
C LEU A 137 -2.75 -1.17 -13.38
N THR A 138 -2.54 0.01 -12.80
CA THR A 138 -2.25 0.16 -11.36
C THR A 138 -3.39 -0.39 -10.50
N VAL A 139 -4.64 -0.11 -10.87
CA VAL A 139 -5.81 -0.63 -10.14
C VAL A 139 -5.90 -2.15 -10.28
N ILE A 140 -5.69 -2.72 -11.47
CA ILE A 140 -5.70 -4.18 -11.68
C ILE A 140 -4.58 -4.87 -10.89
N LYS A 141 -3.38 -4.28 -10.85
CA LYS A 141 -2.23 -4.76 -10.06
C LYS A 141 -2.53 -4.73 -8.57
N GLY A 142 -2.99 -3.59 -8.05
CA GLY A 142 -3.35 -3.41 -6.63
C GLY A 142 -4.47 -4.33 -6.18
N ALA A 143 -5.56 -4.40 -6.96
CA ALA A 143 -6.68 -5.31 -6.74
C ALA A 143 -6.32 -6.79 -6.96
N SER A 144 -5.06 -7.08 -7.32
CA SER A 144 -4.56 -8.44 -7.35
C SER A 144 -5.29 -9.31 -8.39
N MET A 145 -5.66 -8.72 -9.53
CA MET A 145 -6.47 -9.36 -10.59
C MET A 145 -5.71 -9.65 -11.88
N TYR A 146 -4.50 -9.12 -12.04
CA TYR A 146 -3.64 -9.52 -13.15
C TYR A 146 -3.16 -10.98 -12.98
N ARG A 147 -3.27 -11.77 -14.05
CA ARG A 147 -2.75 -13.14 -14.15
C ARG A 147 -2.46 -13.50 -15.61
N GLN A 148 -1.41 -14.29 -15.85
CA GLN A 148 -1.07 -14.81 -17.17
C GLN A 148 -1.78 -16.14 -17.47
N GLY A 149 -2.12 -16.90 -16.42
CA GLY A 149 -2.75 -18.21 -16.51
C GLY A 149 -4.21 -18.23 -16.05
N LYS A 150 -4.78 -19.45 -15.98
CA LYS A 150 -6.13 -19.69 -15.46
C LYS A 150 -6.24 -19.35 -13.97
N GLN A 151 -5.19 -19.63 -13.21
CA GLN A 151 -5.05 -19.29 -11.80
C GLN A 151 -4.00 -18.19 -11.66
N ARG A 152 -4.20 -17.31 -10.69
CA ARG A 152 -3.23 -16.27 -10.37
C ARG A 152 -2.08 -16.85 -9.56
N ASP A 153 -0.87 -16.46 -9.92
CA ASP A 153 0.37 -16.81 -9.24
C ASP A 153 1.08 -15.53 -8.76
N THR A 154 1.16 -15.34 -7.44
CA THR A 154 1.65 -14.10 -6.82
C THR A 154 3.13 -13.79 -7.10
N ILE A 155 3.89 -14.77 -7.57
CA ILE A 155 5.33 -14.62 -7.82
C ILE A 155 5.58 -14.40 -9.31
N THR A 156 5.03 -15.26 -10.17
CA THR A 156 5.26 -15.20 -11.63
C THR A 156 4.38 -14.19 -12.34
N ASP A 157 3.18 -13.90 -11.84
CA ASP A 157 2.33 -12.83 -12.39
C ASP A 157 2.70 -11.44 -11.85
N PHE A 158 3.69 -11.33 -10.97
CA PHE A 158 4.09 -10.03 -10.44
C PHE A 158 4.69 -9.12 -11.52
N LEU A 159 4.17 -7.89 -11.58
CA LEU A 159 4.71 -6.83 -12.42
C LEU A 159 5.35 -5.75 -11.52
N PRO A 160 6.66 -5.46 -11.67
CA PRO A 160 7.31 -4.39 -10.95
C PRO A 160 6.59 -3.03 -11.09
N PRO A 161 6.73 -2.14 -10.10
CA PRO A 161 6.18 -0.79 -10.20
C PRO A 161 6.82 -0.02 -11.36
N THR A 162 6.00 0.69 -12.12
CA THR A 162 6.45 1.62 -13.17
C THR A 162 6.99 2.91 -12.54
N ILE A 163 7.74 3.70 -13.32
CA ILE A 163 8.23 5.01 -12.86
C ILE A 163 7.07 5.95 -12.48
N SER A 164 5.94 5.88 -13.21
CA SER A 164 4.76 6.69 -12.90
C SER A 164 4.11 6.27 -11.58
N GLU A 165 3.99 4.97 -11.33
CA GLU A 165 3.52 4.45 -10.04
C GLU A 165 4.45 4.87 -8.90
N PHE A 166 5.77 4.74 -9.09
CA PHE A 166 6.77 5.19 -8.11
C PHE A 166 6.64 6.69 -7.79
N LYS A 167 6.55 7.54 -8.82
CA LYS A 167 6.42 8.99 -8.65
C LYS A 167 5.12 9.37 -7.96
N ARG A 168 4.01 8.72 -8.28
CA ARG A 168 2.73 8.96 -7.61
C ARG A 168 2.80 8.53 -6.14
N THR A 169 3.19 7.28 -5.89
CA THR A 169 3.20 6.72 -4.53
C THR A 169 4.16 7.48 -3.61
N PHE A 170 5.42 7.71 -4.01
CA PHE A 170 6.42 8.32 -3.11
C PHE A 170 6.58 9.84 -3.31
N GLY A 171 6.22 10.35 -4.48
CA GLY A 171 6.29 11.78 -4.79
C GLY A 171 5.01 12.57 -4.51
N GLU A 172 3.86 11.89 -4.35
CA GLU A 172 2.57 12.52 -4.05
C GLU A 172 1.93 11.88 -2.81
N ASP A 173 1.52 10.60 -2.87
CA ASP A 173 0.69 9.95 -1.85
C ASP A 173 1.39 9.86 -0.48
N PHE A 174 2.63 9.39 -0.45
CA PHE A 174 3.45 9.26 0.75
C PHE A 174 4.48 10.37 0.91
N LYS A 175 4.43 11.44 0.10
CA LYS A 175 5.42 12.53 0.15
C LYS A 175 5.51 13.17 1.53
N LEU A 176 4.35 13.47 2.12
CA LEU A 176 4.26 14.06 3.46
C LEU A 176 4.79 13.08 4.51
N LEU A 177 4.39 11.82 4.43
CA LEU A 177 4.86 10.78 5.34
C LEU A 177 6.39 10.64 5.26
N HIS A 178 6.97 10.55 4.06
CA HIS A 178 8.42 10.52 3.87
C HIS A 178 9.12 11.74 4.48
N HIS A 179 8.58 12.95 4.28
CA HIS A 179 9.14 14.17 4.89
C HIS A 179 9.11 14.13 6.42
N LEU A 180 7.99 13.69 7.00
CA LEU A 180 7.83 13.57 8.45
C LEU A 180 8.78 12.51 9.02
N LEU A 181 8.84 11.33 8.40
CA LEU A 181 9.72 10.23 8.80
C LEU A 181 11.21 10.56 8.59
N SER A 182 11.53 11.43 7.62
CA SER A 182 12.85 11.67 7.00
C SER A 182 13.88 10.56 7.29
N PRO A 183 13.75 9.40 6.63
CA PRO A 183 14.48 8.20 6.99
C PRO A 183 16.00 8.38 6.80
N VAL A 184 16.78 7.89 7.76
CA VAL A 184 18.24 7.81 7.66
C VAL A 184 18.62 6.36 7.39
N MET A 185 19.15 6.10 6.20
CA MET A 185 19.57 4.77 5.78
C MET A 185 21.07 4.60 6.00
N LEU A 186 21.46 3.60 6.80
CA LEU A 186 22.84 3.21 7.05
C LEU A 186 23.04 1.73 6.72
N SER A 187 24.22 1.35 6.23
CA SER A 187 24.55 -0.06 6.01
C SER A 187 26.01 -0.35 6.37
N THR A 188 26.27 -1.60 6.77
CA THR A 188 27.58 -2.07 7.17
C THR A 188 28.28 -2.77 6.00
N LEU A 189 29.43 -2.25 5.60
CA LEU A 189 30.28 -2.84 4.57
C LEU A 189 30.91 -4.16 5.04
N ARG A 190 31.45 -4.97 4.12
CA ARG A 190 32.13 -6.23 4.43
C ARG A 190 33.30 -6.08 5.42
N ASN A 191 33.97 -4.94 5.41
CA ASN A 191 35.07 -4.60 6.33
C ASN A 191 34.60 -4.10 7.71
N GLY A 192 33.28 -4.07 7.97
CA GLY A 192 32.69 -3.63 9.23
C GLY A 192 32.43 -2.13 9.34
N LYS A 193 32.81 -1.33 8.34
CA LYS A 193 32.54 0.12 8.35
C LYS A 193 31.07 0.40 8.06
N ILE A 194 30.43 1.21 8.91
CA ILE A 194 29.07 1.73 8.66
C ILE A 194 29.15 2.94 7.73
N VAL A 195 28.30 2.97 6.72
CA VAL A 195 28.19 4.05 5.73
C VAL A 195 26.73 4.46 5.53
N ARG A 196 26.50 5.66 5.03
CA ARG A 196 25.17 6.09 4.56
C ARG A 196 24.75 5.34 3.29
N GLY A 197 23.44 5.14 3.16
CA GLY A 197 22.81 4.44 2.05
C GLY A 197 22.90 2.91 2.20
N LEU A 198 22.63 2.21 1.11
CA LEU A 198 22.53 0.75 1.03
C LEU A 198 23.77 0.07 0.46
N ALA A 199 24.93 0.74 0.45
CA ALA A 199 26.17 0.20 -0.14
C ALA A 199 26.67 -1.11 0.52
N GLY A 200 26.32 -1.37 1.79
CA GLY A 200 26.61 -2.63 2.48
C GLY A 200 25.69 -3.80 2.09
N VAL A 201 24.54 -3.51 1.48
CA VAL A 201 23.61 -4.53 0.94
C VAL A 201 24.11 -5.00 -0.43
N PRO A 202 24.10 -6.30 -0.77
CA PRO A 202 24.47 -6.79 -2.10
C PRO A 202 23.55 -6.24 -3.21
N ASP A 203 24.09 -6.11 -4.42
CA ASP A 203 23.32 -5.65 -5.59
C ASP A 203 22.54 -6.76 -6.29
N LYS A 204 22.79 -8.02 -5.93
CA LYS A 204 22.15 -9.20 -6.51
C LYS A 204 21.70 -10.16 -5.40
N GLY A 205 20.53 -10.76 -5.61
CA GLY A 205 19.99 -11.78 -4.73
C GLY A 205 20.57 -13.18 -4.97
N PRO A 206 20.08 -14.19 -4.22
CA PRO A 206 19.00 -14.05 -3.24
C PRO A 206 19.49 -13.37 -1.95
N VAL A 207 18.73 -12.39 -1.48
CA VAL A 207 19.00 -11.65 -0.23
C VAL A 207 17.78 -11.76 0.67
N LEU A 208 18.00 -12.06 1.95
CA LEU A 208 16.96 -12.06 2.97
C LEU A 208 17.27 -10.97 4.00
N LEU A 209 16.41 -9.97 4.07
CA LEU A 209 16.42 -8.94 5.11
C LEU A 209 15.58 -9.44 6.28
N VAL A 210 16.16 -9.48 7.47
CA VAL A 210 15.49 -9.94 8.71
C VAL A 210 15.67 -8.91 9.80
N GLY A 211 14.59 -8.49 10.45
CA GLY A 211 14.65 -7.43 11.47
C GLY A 211 13.41 -7.33 12.34
N TYR A 212 13.41 -6.30 13.18
CA TYR A 212 12.29 -5.88 14.04
C TYR A 212 11.19 -5.19 13.23
N HIS A 213 9.94 -5.55 13.47
CA HIS A 213 8.78 -4.91 12.84
C HIS A 213 8.25 -3.76 13.70
N GLN A 214 8.36 -2.53 13.20
CA GLN A 214 7.88 -1.36 13.95
C GLN A 214 6.34 -1.32 13.98
N LEU A 215 5.80 -0.62 14.98
CA LEU A 215 4.41 -0.28 15.19
C LEU A 215 3.77 0.17 13.87
N LEU A 216 2.66 -0.49 13.52
CA LEU A 216 1.89 -0.26 12.30
C LEU A 216 2.68 -0.42 10.99
N ALA A 217 3.81 -1.13 11.00
CA ALA A 217 4.63 -1.36 9.82
C ALA A 217 5.16 -0.06 9.15
N MET A 218 5.33 1.01 9.92
CA MET A 218 5.68 2.34 9.41
C MET A 218 7.00 2.37 8.63
N GLU A 219 7.92 1.48 8.97
CA GLU A 219 9.26 1.41 8.41
C GLU A 219 9.30 0.88 6.98
N ILE A 220 8.26 0.14 6.55
CA ILE A 220 8.26 -0.55 5.25
C ILE A 220 8.24 0.44 4.09
N THR A 221 7.47 1.53 4.19
CA THR A 221 7.26 2.48 3.08
C THR A 221 8.57 3.14 2.65
N SER A 222 9.31 3.73 3.60
CA SER A 222 10.61 4.36 3.33
C SER A 222 11.69 3.34 2.94
N MET A 223 11.62 2.13 3.47
CA MET A 223 12.57 1.07 3.07
C MET A 223 12.32 0.60 1.63
N ALA A 224 11.06 0.37 1.25
CA ALA A 224 10.70 0.02 -0.13
C ALA A 224 11.08 1.12 -1.13
N GLU A 225 10.87 2.38 -0.75
CA GLU A 225 11.30 3.54 -1.53
C GLU A 225 12.82 3.52 -1.78
N GLU A 226 13.63 3.34 -0.74
CA GLU A 226 15.07 3.43 -0.86
C GLU A 226 15.66 2.27 -1.68
N PHE A 227 15.13 1.06 -1.55
CA PHE A 227 15.55 -0.07 -2.37
C PHE A 227 15.23 0.15 -3.86
N LEU A 228 14.07 0.76 -4.17
CA LEU A 228 13.76 1.15 -5.55
C LEU A 228 14.66 2.28 -6.06
N ARG A 229 15.04 3.23 -5.19
CA ARG A 229 15.91 4.37 -5.54
C ARG A 229 17.37 3.97 -5.74
N GLU A 230 17.98 3.34 -4.74
CA GLU A 230 19.41 3.03 -4.75
C GLU A 230 19.73 1.68 -5.37
N LYS A 231 18.98 0.62 -5.01
CA LYS A 231 19.24 -0.75 -5.48
C LYS A 231 18.57 -1.12 -6.80
N LYS A 232 17.57 -0.33 -7.23
CA LYS A 232 16.71 -0.65 -8.39
C LYS A 232 16.07 -2.05 -8.25
N ALA A 233 15.81 -2.45 -7.01
CA ALA A 233 15.30 -3.76 -6.67
C ALA A 233 13.97 -3.62 -5.92
N VAL A 234 13.05 -4.56 -6.15
CA VAL A 234 11.80 -4.65 -5.42
C VAL A 234 12.02 -5.50 -4.18
N LEU A 235 11.64 -4.98 -3.01
CA LEU A 235 11.57 -5.77 -1.78
C LEU A 235 10.30 -6.62 -1.77
N ARG A 236 10.48 -7.93 -1.71
CA ARG A 236 9.41 -8.92 -1.66
C ARG A 236 9.02 -9.18 -0.21
N THR A 237 8.15 -8.34 0.31
CA THR A 237 7.70 -8.39 1.70
C THR A 237 6.79 -9.59 1.94
N LEU A 238 7.18 -10.46 2.88
CA LEU A 238 6.34 -11.55 3.36
C LEU A 238 5.27 -10.98 4.30
N ALA A 239 4.09 -10.70 3.74
CA ALA A 239 3.00 -10.01 4.42
C ALA A 239 1.96 -10.98 5.01
N HIS A 240 1.30 -10.54 6.08
CA HIS A 240 0.22 -11.30 6.73
C HIS A 240 -0.95 -11.54 5.74
N PRO A 241 -1.63 -12.71 5.76
CA PRO A 241 -2.74 -13.03 4.86
C PRO A 241 -3.86 -11.99 4.82
N VAL A 242 -4.06 -11.25 5.91
CA VAL A 242 -5.05 -10.15 6.00
C VAL A 242 -4.92 -9.14 4.85
N PHE A 243 -3.71 -8.94 4.32
CA PHE A 243 -3.46 -8.04 3.18
C PHE A 243 -3.99 -8.57 1.84
N PHE A 244 -4.41 -9.84 1.79
CA PHE A 244 -4.85 -10.54 0.58
C PHE A 244 -6.27 -11.10 0.68
N VAL A 245 -6.90 -11.04 1.86
CA VAL A 245 -8.29 -11.48 2.05
C VAL A 245 -9.26 -10.37 1.61
N GLY A 246 -10.08 -10.67 0.60
CA GLY A 246 -10.90 -9.72 -0.15
C GLY A 246 -12.13 -9.13 0.58
N ASN A 247 -12.30 -9.33 1.88
CA ASN A 247 -13.50 -8.87 2.61
C ASN A 247 -13.34 -7.49 3.27
N TYR A 248 -12.13 -6.92 3.30
CA TYR A 248 -11.88 -5.61 3.95
C TYR A 248 -11.89 -4.43 2.97
N GLU A 249 -12.51 -4.60 1.80
CA GLU A 249 -12.90 -3.52 0.89
C GLU A 249 -13.87 -2.49 1.53
N ILE A 250 -14.23 -2.70 2.79
CA ILE A 250 -14.93 -1.76 3.68
C ILE A 250 -14.30 -0.36 3.65
N LEU A 251 -12.99 -0.24 3.37
CA LEU A 251 -12.34 1.06 3.28
C LEU A 251 -12.80 1.90 2.06
N ARG A 252 -13.48 1.33 1.05
CA ARG A 252 -14.22 2.05 -0.02
C ARG A 252 -13.50 3.30 -0.57
N GLN A 253 -12.20 3.15 -0.82
CA GLN A 253 -11.27 4.20 -1.27
C GLN A 253 -10.70 3.86 -2.66
N GLU A 254 -10.08 4.87 -3.31
CA GLU A 254 -9.50 4.78 -4.66
C GLU A 254 -8.33 3.80 -4.74
N LEU A 255 -7.47 3.81 -3.72
CA LEU A 255 -6.42 2.84 -3.43
C LEU A 255 -6.44 2.60 -1.92
N SER A 256 -6.66 1.34 -1.51
CA SER A 256 -6.50 0.97 -0.10
C SER A 256 -5.00 0.83 0.21
N PHE A 257 -4.56 1.08 1.45
CA PHE A 257 -3.21 0.69 1.88
C PHE A 257 -2.93 -0.80 1.59
N PHE A 258 -3.98 -1.62 1.63
CA PHE A 258 -3.96 -3.04 1.25
C PHE A 258 -3.58 -3.28 -0.21
N ASP A 259 -3.89 -2.35 -1.13
CA ASP A 259 -3.54 -2.45 -2.55
C ASP A 259 -2.07 -2.11 -2.80
N VAL A 260 -1.44 -1.31 -1.92
CA VAL A 260 -0.03 -0.92 -2.02
C VAL A 260 0.89 -2.12 -1.80
N VAL A 261 0.54 -3.01 -0.87
CA VAL A 261 1.31 -4.22 -0.56
C VAL A 261 1.55 -5.09 -1.81
N PRO A 262 0.52 -5.62 -2.51
CA PRO A 262 0.73 -6.41 -3.72
C PRO A 262 1.30 -5.57 -4.88
N LEU A 263 0.96 -4.28 -4.97
CA LEU A 263 1.48 -3.37 -6.01
C LEU A 263 3.01 -3.24 -5.95
N TYR A 264 3.57 -3.22 -4.75
CA TYR A 264 5.00 -3.10 -4.48
C TYR A 264 5.69 -4.43 -4.17
N GLY A 265 5.03 -5.55 -4.47
CA GLY A 265 5.65 -6.88 -4.46
C GLY A 265 5.54 -7.64 -3.15
N GLY A 266 4.67 -7.22 -2.25
CA GLY A 266 4.28 -8.00 -1.09
C GLY A 266 3.60 -9.31 -1.50
N VAL A 267 3.98 -10.39 -0.81
CA VAL A 267 3.49 -11.75 -1.03
C VAL A 267 3.03 -12.33 0.29
N GLN A 268 1.95 -13.10 0.29
CA GLN A 268 1.49 -13.79 1.49
C GLN A 268 2.60 -14.67 2.07
N VAL A 269 2.86 -14.53 3.36
CA VAL A 269 3.85 -15.35 4.07
C VAL A 269 3.44 -16.83 4.02
N SER A 270 4.32 -17.67 3.47
CA SER A 270 4.21 -19.13 3.50
C SER A 270 5.56 -19.76 3.11
N PRO A 271 5.89 -20.98 3.59
CA PRO A 271 7.12 -21.66 3.22
C PRO A 271 7.30 -21.81 1.70
N ILE A 272 6.21 -22.11 0.97
CA ILE A 272 6.25 -22.27 -0.48
C ILE A 272 6.54 -20.96 -1.21
N ASN A 273 5.99 -19.83 -0.76
CA ASN A 273 6.28 -18.54 -1.36
C ASN A 273 7.72 -18.13 -1.08
N THR A 274 8.18 -18.28 0.17
CA THR A 274 9.59 -17.99 0.52
C THR A 274 10.57 -18.82 -0.31
N TYR A 275 10.33 -20.12 -0.46
CA TYR A 275 11.12 -21.00 -1.33
C TYR A 275 11.20 -20.46 -2.76
N ARG A 276 10.05 -20.13 -3.36
CA ARG A 276 9.97 -19.68 -4.75
C ARG A 276 10.58 -18.30 -4.97
N LEU A 277 10.58 -17.43 -3.95
CA LEU A 277 11.27 -16.14 -4.01
C LEU A 277 12.79 -16.32 -3.98
N PHE A 278 13.30 -17.22 -3.13
CA PHE A 278 14.73 -17.54 -3.09
C PHE A 278 15.21 -18.24 -4.36
N GLU A 279 14.42 -19.15 -4.93
CA GLU A 279 14.71 -19.81 -6.22
C GLU A 279 14.88 -18.81 -7.37
N ARG A 280 14.27 -17.63 -7.26
CA ARG A 280 14.29 -16.58 -8.29
C ARG A 280 15.29 -15.47 -7.99
N ASP A 281 16.20 -15.69 -7.04
CA ASP A 281 17.22 -14.72 -6.64
C ASP A 281 16.63 -13.35 -6.21
N GLU A 282 15.43 -13.34 -5.62
CA GLU A 282 14.76 -12.09 -5.24
C GLU A 282 15.25 -11.54 -3.88
N PHE A 283 15.01 -10.25 -3.65
CA PHE A 283 15.22 -9.60 -2.34
C PHE A 283 13.98 -9.82 -1.48
N VAL A 284 14.10 -10.60 -0.42
CA VAL A 284 12.98 -10.98 0.46
C VAL A 284 13.08 -10.21 1.77
N LEU A 285 11.95 -9.68 2.24
CA LEU A 285 11.85 -9.03 3.55
C LEU A 285 11.00 -9.89 4.48
N LEU A 286 11.57 -10.25 5.63
CA LEU A 286 10.94 -11.08 6.66
C LEU A 286 11.04 -10.41 8.02
N TYR A 287 9.90 -10.34 8.71
CA TYR A 287 9.81 -10.01 10.13
C TYR A 287 9.40 -11.26 10.90
N PRO A 288 10.32 -11.95 11.61
CA PRO A 288 9.99 -13.22 12.28
C PRO A 288 8.91 -13.10 13.35
N GLY A 289 8.86 -11.97 14.08
CA GLY A 289 7.76 -11.68 15.02
C GLY A 289 6.47 -11.23 14.35
N GLY A 290 6.53 -10.77 13.10
CA GLY A 290 5.37 -10.48 12.27
C GLY A 290 4.40 -9.51 12.94
N ILE A 291 3.10 -9.79 12.84
CA ILE A 291 2.07 -8.86 13.31
C ILE A 291 2.06 -8.65 14.84
N ARG A 292 2.68 -9.55 15.62
CA ARG A 292 2.82 -9.41 17.08
C ARG A 292 3.76 -8.27 17.46
N GLU A 293 4.77 -8.02 16.63
CA GLU A 293 5.69 -6.88 16.74
C GLU A 293 5.03 -5.63 16.15
N ALA A 294 4.43 -5.71 14.95
CA ALA A 294 3.78 -4.55 14.33
C ALA A 294 2.59 -3.99 15.13
N LEU A 295 1.98 -4.81 15.98
CA LEU A 295 0.89 -4.43 16.88
C LEU A 295 1.30 -4.67 18.35
N HIS A 296 2.56 -4.38 18.68
CA HIS A 296 3.04 -4.47 20.05
C HIS A 296 2.23 -3.57 20.99
N ARG A 297 2.25 -3.92 22.27
CA ARG A 297 1.49 -3.25 23.33
C ARG A 297 2.33 -2.16 23.99
N LYS A 298 1.76 -1.49 24.99
CA LYS A 298 2.51 -0.52 25.81
C LYS A 298 3.74 -1.19 26.43
N ASP A 299 4.85 -0.46 26.46
CA ASP A 299 6.15 -0.88 27.02
C ASP A 299 6.81 -2.10 26.31
N GLU A 300 6.30 -2.48 25.13
CA GLU A 300 6.85 -3.56 24.31
C GLU A 300 7.67 -3.04 23.11
N ASP A 301 7.95 -1.73 23.05
CA ASP A 301 8.72 -1.12 21.97
C ASP A 301 10.10 -1.76 21.84
N TYR A 302 10.48 -2.10 20.60
CA TYR A 302 11.77 -2.71 20.24
C TYR A 302 12.03 -4.10 20.82
N GLN A 303 10.99 -4.80 21.30
CA GLN A 303 11.12 -6.19 21.73
C GLN A 303 10.92 -7.15 20.54
N LEU A 304 11.79 -8.15 20.44
CA LEU A 304 11.72 -9.17 19.39
C LEU A 304 10.84 -10.35 19.84
N PHE A 305 9.63 -10.45 19.29
CA PHE A 305 8.69 -11.56 19.52
C PHE A 305 8.89 -12.69 18.50
N TRP A 306 10.16 -13.04 18.28
CA TRP A 306 10.59 -14.06 17.34
C TRP A 306 10.21 -15.46 17.83
N PRO A 307 9.76 -16.38 16.95
CA PRO A 307 9.39 -17.74 17.33
C PRO A 307 10.60 -18.57 17.76
N ASP A 308 10.41 -19.67 18.47
CA ASP A 308 11.50 -20.56 18.91
C ASP A 308 12.08 -21.40 17.76
N GLN A 309 11.36 -21.52 16.63
CA GLN A 309 11.79 -22.38 15.52
C GLN A 309 12.64 -21.61 14.47
N PRO A 310 13.84 -22.11 14.13
CA PRO A 310 14.75 -21.47 13.17
C PRO A 310 14.42 -21.79 11.70
N GLU A 311 13.14 -21.80 11.33
CA GLU A 311 12.70 -22.32 10.01
C GLU A 311 13.28 -21.53 8.83
N PHE A 312 13.32 -20.20 8.94
CA PHE A 312 13.83 -19.35 7.86
C PHE A 312 15.33 -19.54 7.65
N VAL A 313 16.10 -19.81 8.71
CA VAL A 313 17.57 -19.97 8.64
C VAL A 313 17.92 -21.22 7.84
N ARG A 314 17.21 -22.32 8.09
CA ARG A 314 17.42 -23.58 7.37
C ARG A 314 17.10 -23.43 5.88
N MET A 315 16.00 -22.75 5.56
CA MET A 315 15.63 -22.48 4.17
C MET A 315 16.64 -21.53 3.50
N ALA A 316 17.06 -20.47 4.18
CA ALA A 316 18.07 -19.54 3.67
C ALA A 316 19.41 -20.26 3.39
N ALA A 317 19.85 -21.15 4.28
CA ALA A 317 21.06 -21.95 4.10
C ALA A 317 20.96 -22.88 2.89
N GLN A 318 19.82 -23.55 2.70
CA GLN A 318 19.59 -24.44 1.55
C GLN A 318 19.77 -23.73 0.19
N PHE A 319 19.40 -22.45 0.11
CA PHE A 319 19.54 -21.66 -1.12
C PHE A 319 20.83 -20.82 -1.18
N GLY A 320 21.69 -20.89 -0.16
CA GLY A 320 22.88 -20.06 -0.06
C GLY A 320 22.58 -18.56 -0.03
N VAL A 321 21.43 -18.19 0.54
CA VAL A 321 20.94 -16.80 0.62
C VAL A 321 21.90 -15.94 1.42
N THR A 322 22.07 -14.68 1.02
CA THR A 322 22.76 -13.71 1.87
C THR A 322 21.77 -13.12 2.85
N VAL A 323 21.93 -13.40 4.14
CA VAL A 323 21.07 -12.83 5.19
C VAL A 323 21.65 -11.51 5.68
N ILE A 324 20.78 -10.50 5.80
CA ILE A 324 21.13 -9.18 6.30
C ILE A 324 20.25 -8.90 7.52
N PRO A 325 20.79 -9.02 8.74
CA PRO A 325 20.09 -8.53 9.92
C PRO A 325 19.97 -7.01 9.82
N PHE A 326 18.81 -6.45 10.14
CA PHE A 326 18.62 -5.00 10.17
C PHE A 326 17.75 -4.58 11.36
N GLY A 327 17.88 -3.32 11.75
CA GLY A 327 17.00 -2.70 12.74
C GLY A 327 16.52 -1.33 12.28
N CYS A 328 15.34 -0.96 12.76
CA CYS A 328 14.75 0.37 12.58
C CYS A 328 14.39 0.96 13.94
N VAL A 329 14.69 2.24 14.15
CA VAL A 329 14.40 2.98 15.38
C VAL A 329 13.78 4.33 15.05
N GLY A 330 12.78 4.74 15.83
CA GLY A 330 12.14 6.06 15.74
C GLY A 330 10.63 6.06 16.00
N GLU A 331 9.95 4.90 16.00
CA GLU A 331 8.50 4.82 16.24
C GLU A 331 8.03 5.53 17.53
N ASP A 332 8.80 5.43 18.60
CA ASP A 332 8.53 5.98 19.92
C ASP A 332 8.62 7.51 19.99
N ASP A 333 9.35 8.12 19.05
CA ASP A 333 9.37 9.57 18.85
C ASP A 333 8.16 10.07 18.04
N MET A 334 7.46 9.16 17.36
CA MET A 334 6.42 9.52 16.40
C MET A 334 5.03 9.22 16.91
N LEU A 335 4.87 8.11 17.64
CA LEU A 335 3.58 7.64 18.14
C LEU A 335 3.66 7.30 19.62
N GLU A 336 2.55 7.56 20.30
CA GLU A 336 2.29 7.10 21.65
C GLU A 336 1.08 6.17 21.64
N ILE A 337 1.22 4.97 22.18
CA ILE A 337 0.09 4.05 22.35
C ILE A 337 -0.74 4.52 23.55
N VAL A 338 -1.95 5.00 23.29
CA VAL A 338 -2.90 5.43 24.33
C VAL A 338 -3.79 4.29 24.80
N LEU A 339 -4.22 3.43 23.87
CA LEU A 339 -4.94 2.19 24.18
C LEU A 339 -4.35 1.04 23.38
N ASP A 340 -3.85 0.03 24.08
CA ASP A 340 -3.41 -1.22 23.46
C ASP A 340 -4.52 -2.29 23.46
N TYR A 341 -4.22 -3.48 22.94
CA TYR A 341 -5.16 -4.60 22.95
C TYR A 341 -5.76 -4.93 24.32
N ASN A 342 -4.98 -4.86 25.40
CA ASN A 342 -5.43 -5.25 26.73
C ASN A 342 -6.49 -4.30 27.28
N GLU A 343 -6.46 -3.04 26.85
CA GLU A 343 -7.45 -2.03 27.19
C GLU A 343 -8.65 -2.08 26.24
N LEU A 344 -8.38 -2.20 24.92
CA LEU A 344 -9.41 -2.24 23.88
C LEU A 344 -10.37 -3.42 24.04
N LYS A 345 -9.88 -4.60 24.44
CA LYS A 345 -10.70 -5.79 24.66
C LYS A 345 -11.68 -5.66 25.83
N ASN A 346 -11.50 -4.67 26.70
CA ASN A 346 -12.42 -4.41 27.83
C ASN A 346 -13.60 -3.51 27.42
N ILE A 347 -13.57 -2.92 26.21
CA ILE A 347 -14.64 -2.08 25.68
C ILE A 347 -15.59 -2.97 24.85
N PRO A 348 -16.86 -3.19 25.26
CA PRO A 348 -17.71 -4.24 24.68
C PRO A 348 -17.83 -4.23 23.15
N TYR A 349 -18.15 -3.07 22.55
CA TYR A 349 -18.32 -2.94 21.10
C TYR A 349 -17.02 -3.11 20.31
N ILE A 350 -15.90 -2.65 20.90
CA ILE A 350 -14.57 -2.79 20.29
C ILE A 350 -14.12 -4.25 20.37
N ARG A 351 -14.35 -4.92 21.50
CA ARG A 351 -14.09 -6.35 21.68
C ARG A 351 -14.82 -7.18 20.64
N GLU A 352 -16.14 -6.97 20.48
CA GLU A 352 -16.94 -7.69 19.48
C GLU A 352 -16.41 -7.45 18.05
N THR A 353 -15.99 -6.23 17.74
CA THR A 353 -15.37 -5.90 16.45
C THR A 353 -14.04 -6.64 16.24
N ILE A 354 -13.17 -6.67 17.26
CA ILE A 354 -11.89 -7.39 17.21
C ILE A 354 -12.13 -8.90 17.06
N GLU A 355 -13.04 -9.46 17.85
CA GLU A 355 -13.39 -10.89 17.80
C GLU A 355 -13.94 -11.28 16.43
N SER A 356 -14.90 -10.52 15.90
CA SER A 356 -15.45 -10.73 14.56
C SER A 356 -14.36 -10.66 13.48
N PHE A 357 -13.49 -9.64 13.55
CA PHE A 357 -12.42 -9.46 12.58
C PHE A 357 -11.43 -10.64 12.55
N ASN A 358 -11.08 -11.17 13.73
CA ASN A 358 -10.13 -12.29 13.84
C ASN A 358 -10.75 -13.64 13.50
N GLN A 359 -12.07 -13.81 13.63
CA GLN A 359 -12.77 -15.01 13.15
C GLN A 359 -12.68 -15.13 11.62
N ASP A 360 -12.80 -13.99 10.92
CA ASP A 360 -12.72 -13.94 9.45
C ASP A 360 -11.28 -14.07 8.92
N CYS A 361 -10.28 -13.82 9.78
CA CYS A 361 -8.86 -13.88 9.45
C CYS A 361 -8.08 -14.73 10.47
N PRO A 362 -8.11 -16.07 10.35
CA PRO A 362 -7.30 -16.92 11.22
C PRO A 362 -5.81 -16.60 11.05
N GLY A 363 -5.13 -16.36 12.16
CA GLY A 363 -3.71 -15.99 12.18
C GLY A 363 -2.80 -17.07 11.60
N VAL A 364 -1.67 -16.65 11.04
CA VAL A 364 -0.65 -17.53 10.41
C VAL A 364 -0.11 -18.59 11.37
N ARG A 365 -0.09 -18.26 12.68
CA ARG A 365 0.36 -19.16 13.76
C ARG A 365 -0.75 -19.48 14.76
N SER A 366 -2.02 -19.44 14.34
CA SER A 366 -3.18 -19.69 15.22
C SER A 366 -3.16 -21.05 15.94
N THR A 367 -2.37 -22.02 15.47
CA THR A 367 -2.20 -23.34 16.09
C THR A 367 -1.02 -23.42 17.08
N VAL A 368 -0.17 -22.39 17.16
CA VAL A 368 0.96 -22.33 18.09
C VAL A 368 0.45 -21.87 19.46
N LYS A 369 0.79 -22.59 20.53
CA LYS A 369 0.40 -22.22 21.90
C LYS A 369 1.42 -21.26 22.51
N GLY A 370 0.96 -20.28 23.29
CA GLY A 370 1.82 -19.29 23.96
C GLY A 370 1.84 -17.93 23.26
N GLU A 371 2.76 -17.05 23.66
CA GLU A 371 2.89 -15.69 23.11
C GLU A 371 3.17 -15.67 21.61
N GLU A 372 3.85 -16.69 21.06
CA GLU A 372 4.15 -16.81 19.63
C GLU A 372 2.90 -16.98 18.76
N GLY A 373 1.86 -17.60 19.30
CA GLY A 373 0.57 -17.77 18.65
C GLY A 373 -0.41 -16.62 18.91
N ASN A 374 -0.04 -15.68 19.80
CA ASN A 374 -0.88 -14.54 20.19
C ASN A 374 -0.84 -13.43 19.13
N GLN A 375 -1.33 -13.74 17.93
CA GLN A 375 -1.33 -12.85 16.77
C GLN A 375 -2.70 -12.18 16.57
N VAL A 376 -3.33 -11.73 17.66
CA VAL A 376 -4.64 -11.09 17.58
C VAL A 376 -4.52 -9.77 16.81
N LEU A 377 -5.20 -9.71 15.67
CA LEU A 377 -5.29 -8.52 14.84
C LEU A 377 -6.14 -7.48 15.56
N HIS A 378 -5.55 -6.35 15.88
CA HIS A 378 -6.22 -5.22 16.50
C HIS A 378 -5.58 -3.94 15.98
N LEU A 379 -6.29 -2.82 16.09
CA LEU A 379 -5.70 -1.51 15.78
C LEU A 379 -5.52 -0.75 17.10
N PRO A 380 -4.28 -0.57 17.60
CA PRO A 380 -4.05 0.22 18.79
C PRO A 380 -4.48 1.67 18.57
N ALA A 381 -4.99 2.33 19.61
CA ALA A 381 -5.25 3.75 19.57
C ALA A 381 -3.94 4.49 19.85
N VAL A 382 -3.48 5.28 18.88
CA VAL A 382 -2.21 6.01 18.97
C VAL A 382 -2.42 7.51 18.85
N LEU A 383 -1.60 8.29 19.54
CA LEU A 383 -1.49 9.74 19.36
C LEU A 383 -0.15 10.10 18.70
N PRO A 384 -0.13 11.05 17.77
CA PRO A 384 1.11 11.56 17.23
C PRO A 384 1.89 12.34 18.31
N LYS A 385 3.19 12.09 18.41
CA LYS A 385 4.15 12.84 19.24
C LYS A 385 4.85 13.93 18.43
N LEU A 386 5.75 14.68 19.06
CA LEU A 386 6.66 15.62 18.39
C LEU A 386 7.57 14.85 17.44
N PRO A 387 7.34 14.92 16.11
CA PRO A 387 7.86 13.91 15.20
C PRO A 387 9.39 13.94 15.15
N GLY A 388 9.99 12.89 15.70
CA GLY A 388 11.35 12.48 15.41
C GLY A 388 11.49 11.99 13.97
N ARG A 389 12.51 11.18 13.70
CA ARG A 389 12.74 10.57 12.39
C ARG A 389 13.15 9.11 12.52
N LEU A 390 13.04 8.36 11.43
CA LEU A 390 13.41 6.95 11.40
C LEU A 390 14.89 6.77 11.08
N TYR A 391 15.52 5.80 11.73
CA TYR A 391 16.89 5.39 11.48
C TYR A 391 16.94 3.90 11.18
N TYR A 392 17.61 3.55 10.11
CA TYR A 392 17.81 2.19 9.66
C TYR A 392 19.29 1.87 9.70
N LEU A 393 19.63 0.67 10.14
CA LEU A 393 20.96 0.11 9.96
C LEU A 393 20.84 -1.32 9.44
N PHE A 394 21.33 -1.53 8.22
CA PHE A 394 21.53 -2.85 7.63
C PHE A 394 22.88 -3.39 8.10
N GLY A 395 22.85 -4.47 8.85
CA GLY A 395 24.01 -5.13 9.43
C GLY A 395 24.92 -5.75 8.38
N LYS A 396 26.00 -6.38 8.86
CA LYS A 396 26.97 -7.04 7.98
C LYS A 396 26.31 -8.24 7.27
N PRO A 397 26.47 -8.37 5.94
CA PRO A 397 25.94 -9.53 5.21
C PRO A 397 26.51 -10.86 5.73
N ILE A 398 25.62 -11.83 5.96
CA ILE A 398 25.92 -13.19 6.36
C ILE A 398 25.71 -14.09 5.15
N GLU A 399 26.80 -14.50 4.50
CA GLU A 399 26.75 -15.36 3.30
C GLU A 399 26.53 -16.81 3.72
N MET A 400 25.33 -17.35 3.45
CA MET A 400 24.98 -18.73 3.86
C MET A 400 25.50 -19.80 2.90
N LYS A 401 26.08 -19.40 1.77
CA LYS A 401 26.59 -20.31 0.75
C LYS A 401 27.71 -21.19 1.32
N GLY A 402 27.51 -22.51 1.26
CA GLY A 402 28.47 -23.51 1.78
C GLY A 402 28.31 -23.83 3.28
N MET A 403 27.26 -23.33 3.94
CA MET A 403 26.94 -23.68 5.33
C MET A 403 26.11 -24.99 5.42
N ASP A 404 26.62 -26.08 4.84
CA ASP A 404 25.90 -27.36 4.72
C ASP A 404 25.50 -27.96 6.08
N GLY A 405 26.25 -27.64 7.14
CA GLY A 405 25.95 -28.03 8.52
C GLY A 405 24.64 -27.44 9.05
N VAL A 406 24.35 -26.17 8.72
CA VAL A 406 23.13 -25.46 9.16
C VAL A 406 21.85 -26.07 8.56
N GLN A 407 21.94 -26.65 7.37
CA GLN A 407 20.79 -27.29 6.73
C GLN A 407 20.36 -28.57 7.46
N ARG A 408 21.35 -29.38 7.87
CA ARG A 408 21.16 -30.75 8.37
C ARG A 408 21.10 -30.83 9.89
N ASP A 409 21.83 -29.96 10.58
CA ASP A 409 21.90 -29.93 12.03
C ASP A 409 20.99 -28.85 12.62
N ARG A 410 20.10 -29.29 13.51
CA ARG A 410 19.14 -28.42 14.19
C ARG A 410 19.84 -27.49 15.20
N GLU A 411 20.90 -27.94 15.86
CA GLU A 411 21.62 -27.13 16.84
C GLU A 411 22.36 -25.98 16.17
N SER A 412 23.09 -26.27 15.08
CA SER A 412 23.75 -25.25 14.25
C SER A 412 22.77 -24.23 13.69
N ALA A 413 21.59 -24.67 13.21
CA ALA A 413 20.55 -23.76 12.74
C ALA A 413 19.99 -22.87 13.86
N ASN A 414 19.81 -23.44 15.05
CA ASN A 414 19.34 -22.70 16.21
C ASN A 414 20.37 -21.68 16.72
N GLN A 415 21.65 -22.04 16.72
CA GLN A 415 22.72 -21.11 17.10
C GLN A 415 22.76 -19.92 16.16
N LEU A 416 22.77 -20.16 14.85
CA LEU A 416 22.80 -19.10 13.85
C LEU A 416 21.54 -18.21 13.91
N TYR A 417 20.39 -18.81 14.21
CA TYR A 417 19.15 -18.07 14.44
C TYR A 417 19.27 -17.09 15.62
N LEU A 418 19.81 -17.56 16.76
CA LEU A 418 20.04 -16.74 17.93
C LEU A 418 21.10 -15.65 17.67
N ASP A 419 22.15 -15.97 16.91
CA ASP A 419 23.18 -15.00 16.51
C ASP A 419 22.58 -13.87 15.65
N ILE A 420 21.72 -14.22 14.67
CA ILE A 420 21.00 -13.24 13.85
C ILE A 420 20.07 -12.38 14.72
N LYS A 421 19.31 -13.00 15.63
CA LYS A 421 18.42 -12.29 16.56
C LYS A 421 19.21 -11.29 17.43
N SER A 422 20.33 -11.74 18.00
CA SER A 422 21.20 -10.90 18.83
C SER A 422 21.81 -9.75 18.02
N GLU A 423 22.18 -9.98 16.77
CA GLU A 423 22.68 -8.91 15.89
C GLU A 423 21.61 -7.83 15.62
N VAL A 424 20.35 -8.22 15.42
CA VAL A 424 19.23 -7.27 15.29
C VAL A 424 19.07 -6.43 16.57
N GLU A 425 19.14 -7.05 17.75
CA GLU A 425 19.09 -6.35 19.05
C GLU A 425 20.28 -5.39 19.24
N ASN A 426 21.48 -5.81 18.84
CA ASN A 426 22.69 -4.98 18.88
C ASN A 426 22.57 -3.76 17.96
N ILE A 427 22.05 -3.97 16.75
CA ILE A 427 21.78 -2.90 15.77
C ILE A 427 20.78 -1.89 16.34
N MET A 428 19.65 -2.35 16.87
CA MET A 428 18.66 -1.46 17.49
C MET A 428 19.25 -0.69 18.68
N SER A 429 20.05 -1.36 19.50
CA SER A 429 20.74 -0.74 20.65
C SER A 429 21.73 0.33 20.21
N TYR A 430 22.47 0.09 19.12
CA TYR A 430 23.35 1.09 18.52
C TYR A 430 22.57 2.30 18.01
N LEU A 431 21.48 2.07 17.26
CA LEU A 431 20.64 3.15 16.71
C LEU A 431 19.98 3.99 17.82
N LYS A 432 19.45 3.35 18.87
CA LYS A 432 18.89 4.02 20.06
C LYS A 432 19.91 4.95 20.73
N ARG A 433 21.19 4.56 20.82
CA ARG A 433 22.24 5.43 21.38
C ARG A 433 22.63 6.56 20.43
N LYS A 434 22.79 6.26 19.13
CA LYS A 434 23.29 7.22 18.15
C LYS A 434 22.28 8.29 17.78
N ARG A 435 20.98 7.98 17.74
CA ARG A 435 19.92 8.97 17.46
C ARG A 435 19.89 10.13 18.47
N GLU A 436 20.33 9.90 19.71
CA GLU A 436 20.42 10.95 20.75
C GLU A 436 21.48 12.01 20.41
N GLN A 437 22.44 11.66 19.55
CA GLN A 437 23.50 12.56 19.07
C GLN A 437 23.11 13.28 17.78
N ASP A 438 21.90 13.04 17.25
CA ASP A 438 21.46 13.66 16.00
C ASP A 438 20.91 15.08 16.21
N PRO A 439 21.58 16.13 15.69
CA PRO A 439 21.06 17.49 15.79
C PRO A 439 19.78 17.70 14.97
N TYR A 440 19.47 16.79 14.03
CA TYR A 440 18.31 16.87 13.15
C TYR A 440 17.20 15.86 13.51
N ARG A 441 17.22 15.32 14.74
CA ARG A 441 16.17 14.39 15.19
C ARG A 441 14.80 15.06 15.20
N SER A 442 14.72 16.28 15.74
CA SER A 442 13.49 17.06 15.79
C SER A 442 13.08 17.56 14.40
N ILE A 443 11.77 17.51 14.10
CA ILE A 443 11.21 18.15 12.91
C ILE A 443 11.54 19.65 12.82
N THR A 444 11.65 20.37 13.93
CA THR A 444 11.92 21.82 13.91
C THR A 444 13.30 22.12 13.34
N ALA A 445 14.32 21.34 13.74
CA ALA A 445 15.67 21.47 13.21
C ALA A 445 15.74 21.12 11.71
N ARG A 446 14.99 20.09 11.29
CA ARG A 446 14.87 19.68 9.88
C ARG A 446 14.22 20.75 9.02
N THR A 447 13.10 21.32 9.48
CA THR A 447 12.40 22.40 8.78
C THR A 447 13.30 23.63 8.62
N PHE A 448 14.06 24.02 9.66
CA PHE A 448 15.00 25.13 9.57
C PHE A 448 16.13 24.85 8.56
N TYR A 449 16.67 23.63 8.57
CA TYR A 449 17.69 23.22 7.61
C TYR A 449 17.18 23.31 6.16
N GLN A 450 16.00 22.76 5.89
CA GLN A 450 15.40 22.81 4.55
C GLN A 450 15.02 24.22 4.11
N ALA A 451 14.59 25.08 5.04
CA ALA A 451 14.35 26.50 4.73
C ALA A 451 15.63 27.24 4.31
N THR A 452 16.78 26.83 4.85
CA THR A 452 18.08 27.46 4.58
C THR A 452 18.75 26.90 3.32
N TRP A 453 18.71 25.58 3.13
CA TRP A 453 19.47 24.87 2.09
C TRP A 453 18.61 24.33 0.94
N GLY A 454 17.29 24.50 1.02
CA GLY A 454 16.31 24.04 0.03
C GLY A 454 15.56 22.79 0.46
N VAL A 455 14.32 22.64 -0.03
CA VAL A 455 13.39 21.55 0.34
C VAL A 455 13.93 20.16 -0.07
N THR A 456 14.77 20.10 -1.09
CA THR A 456 15.36 18.85 -1.61
C THR A 456 16.74 18.53 -1.01
N ALA A 457 17.27 19.36 -0.12
CA ALA A 457 18.58 19.14 0.48
C ALA A 457 18.58 17.87 1.35
N GLN A 458 19.61 17.03 1.20
CA GLN A 458 19.76 15.84 2.04
C GLN A 458 20.09 16.29 3.48
N ILE A 459 19.15 16.03 4.39
CA ILE A 459 19.31 16.40 5.80
C ILE A 459 20.47 15.58 6.42
N PRO A 460 21.45 16.24 7.09
CA PRO A 460 22.53 15.55 7.78
C PRO A 460 22.03 14.67 8.95
N THR A 461 22.91 13.82 9.48
CA THR A 461 22.68 12.98 10.65
C THR A 461 23.95 12.90 11.48
N PHE A 462 23.90 12.18 12.60
CA PHE A 462 25.10 11.77 13.34
C PHE A 462 26.12 11.05 12.44
N GLU A 463 27.39 11.10 12.82
CA GLU A 463 28.43 10.30 12.19
C GLU A 463 28.38 8.84 12.71
N PRO A 464 28.33 7.83 11.82
CA PRO A 464 28.24 6.42 12.20
C PRO A 464 29.40 5.92 13.08
#